data_AF-A0A9C7VXH4-F1
#
_entry.id   AF-A0A9C7VXH4-F1
#
_cell.length_a   1.000
_cell.length_b   1.000
_cell.length_c   1.000
_cell.angle_alpha   90.00
_cell.angle_beta   90.00
_cell.angle_gamma   90.00
#
_symmetry.space_group_name_H-M   'P 1'
#
loop_
_entity.id
_entity.type
_entity.pdbx_description
1 polymer ?
#
loop_
_entity_poly.entity_id
_entity_poly.type
_entity_poly.pdbx_seq_one_letter_code
_entity_poly.pdbx_strand_id
1 'polypeptide(L)' 'MKTILLAARPLHEPVTQYGSFVMNTKEAIKRDIEDYRLGRLTEV' A
#
# COMPACT_ATOMS: atom_id res chain seq x y z
N MET A 1 -24.56 -22.09 -3.66
CA MET A 1 -23.31 -21.43 -4.09
C MET A 1 -23.37 -19.98 -3.63
N LYS A 2 -22.36 -19.46 -2.92
CA LYS A 2 -22.31 -18.05 -2.47
C LYS A 2 -21.29 -17.31 -3.32
N THR A 3 -21.65 -16.12 -3.79
CA THR A 3 -20.82 -15.23 -4.60
C THR A 3 -20.80 -13.84 -3.98
N ILE A 4 -19.69 -13.12 -4.17
CA ILE A 4 -19.55 -11.71 -3.80
C ILE A 4 -19.21 -10.94 -5.08
N LEU A 5 -19.94 -9.86 -5.31
CA LEU A 5 -19.67 -8.90 -6.38
C LEU A 5 -19.15 -7.61 -5.76
N LEU A 6 -18.04 -7.09 -6.30
CA LEU A 6 -17.44 -5.83 -5.88
C LEU A 6 -17.33 -4.90 -7.10
N ALA A 7 -17.68 -3.64 -6.91
CA ALA A 7 -17.52 -2.58 -7.90
C ALA A 7 -17.11 -1.28 -7.19
N ALA A 8 -16.22 -0.50 -7.81
CA ALA A 8 -15.74 0.76 -7.27
C ALA A 8 -15.40 1.75 -8.40
N ARG A 9 -15.39 3.04 -8.08
CA ARG A 9 -14.86 4.08 -8.97
C ARG A 9 -13.33 3.97 -9.00
N PRO A 10 -12.68 4.09 -10.17
CA PRO A 10 -11.22 4.13 -10.23
C PRO A 10 -10.67 5.34 -9.45
N LEU A 11 -9.55 5.15 -8.75
CA LEU A 11 -8.86 6.23 -8.03
C LEU A 11 -8.13 7.19 -8.99
N HIS A 12 -7.74 6.72 -10.17
CA HIS A 12 -6.93 7.49 -11.13
C HIS A 12 -5.58 7.99 -10.56
N GLU A 13 -5.06 7.31 -9.56
CA GLU A 13 -3.76 7.60 -8.97
C GLU A 13 -2.72 6.55 -9.38
N PRO A 14 -1.43 6.91 -9.45
CA PRO A 14 -0.36 5.92 -9.58
C PRO A 14 -0.43 4.89 -8.44
N VAL A 15 -0.25 3.62 -8.78
CA VAL A 15 -0.18 2.52 -7.80
C VAL A 15 1.16 1.81 -7.96
N THR A 16 1.97 1.87 -6.90
CA THR A 16 3.25 1.16 -6.77
C THR A 16 3.10 0.14 -5.65
N GLN A 17 3.29 -1.14 -5.96
CA GLN A 17 3.20 -2.24 -5.01
C GLN A 17 4.55 -2.94 -4.83
N TYR A 18 4.93 -3.20 -3.58
CA TYR A 18 6.06 -4.05 -3.24
C TYR A 18 5.73 -4.91 -2.02
N GLY A 19 5.52 -6.21 -2.24
CA GLY A 19 5.07 -7.12 -1.18
C GLY A 19 3.77 -6.63 -0.54
N SER A 20 3.82 -6.38 0.78
CA SER A 20 2.70 -5.89 1.58
C SER A 20 2.52 -4.36 1.56
N PHE A 21 3.36 -3.62 0.82
CA PHE A 21 3.34 -2.16 0.78
C PHE A 21 2.74 -1.69 -0.55
N VAL A 22 1.76 -0.77 -0.47
CA VAL A 22 1.12 -0.13 -1.63
C VAL A 22 1.15 1.38 -1.41
N MET A 23 1.78 2.13 -2.32
CA MET A 23 1.95 3.58 -2.27
C MET A 23 1.86 4.18 -3.68
N ASN A 24 1.80 5.51 -3.81
CA ASN A 24 1.80 6.14 -5.13
C ASN A 24 3.18 6.24 -5.79
N THR A 25 4.29 6.15 -5.03
CA THR A 25 5.67 6.29 -5.54
C THR A 25 6.62 5.22 -4.99
N LYS A 26 7.73 4.99 -5.69
CA LYS A 26 8.77 4.04 -5.26
C LYS A 26 9.55 4.56 -4.05
N GLU A 27 9.70 5.87 -3.94
CA GLU A 27 10.40 6.55 -2.86
C GLU A 27 9.65 6.37 -1.53
N ALA A 28 8.31 6.44 -1.56
CA ALA A 28 7.46 6.14 -0.41
C ALA A 28 7.63 4.68 0.05
N ILE A 29 7.56 3.72 -0.88
CA ILE A 29 7.81 2.31 -0.57
C ILE A 29 9.17 2.10 0.13
N LYS A 30 10.24 2.71 -0.40
CA LYS A 30 11.58 2.57 0.18
C LYS A 30 11.67 3.11 1.60
N ARG A 31 11.03 4.26 1.87
CA ARG A 31 11.00 4.87 3.20
C ARG A 31 10.24 3.99 4.18
N ASP A 32 9.05 3.54 3.82
CA ASP A 32 8.17 2.80 4.73
C ASP A 32 8.70 1.40 5.03
N ILE A 33 9.41 0.78 4.08
CA ILE A 33 10.16 -0.44 4.33
C ILE A 33 11.24 -0.21 5.40
N GLU A 34 11.93 0.92 5.35
CA GLU A 34 12.96 1.24 6.34
C GLU A 34 12.35 1.53 7.71
N ASP A 35 11.28 2.31 7.77
CA ASP A 35 10.57 2.55 9.02
C ASP A 35 9.93 1.27 9.58
N TYR A 36 9.46 0.36 8.72
CA TYR A 36 9.02 -0.97 9.15
C TYR A 36 10.15 -1.79 9.75
N ARG A 37 11.33 -1.81 9.12
CA ARG A 37 12.51 -2.53 9.64
C ARG A 37 12.98 -1.97 10.98
N LEU A 38 12.83 -0.67 11.18
CA LEU A 38 13.20 0.02 12.41
C LEU A 38 12.10 -0.03 13.48
N GLY A 39 10.96 -0.66 13.20
CA GLY A 39 9.83 -0.75 14.13
C GLY A 39 9.05 0.56 14.30
N ARG A 40 9.26 1.54 13.43
CA ARG A 40 8.70 2.90 13.50
C ARG A 40 7.52 3.16 12.59
N LEU A 41 7.05 2.14 11.85
CA LEU A 41 5.96 2.30 10.89
C LEU A 41 4.67 2.86 11.52
N THR A 42 4.44 2.60 12.80
CA THR A 42 3.22 2.98 13.53
C THR A 42 3.48 3.79 14.79
N GLU A 43 4.68 4.39 14.93
CA GLU A 43 4.92 5.27 16.09
C GLU A 43 3.87 6.40 16.09
N VAL A 44 3.21 6.59 17.25
CA VAL A 44 2.15 7.58 17.49
C VAL A 44 2.74 8.86 18.04
#